data_AF-A0A397S756-F1
#
_entry.id   AF-A0A397S756-F1
#
_cell.length_a   1.000
_cell.length_b   1.000
_cell.length_c   1.000
_cell.angle_alpha   90.00
_cell.angle_beta   90.00
_cell.angle_gamma   90.00
#
_symmetry.space_group_name_H-M   'P 1'
#
loop_
_entity.id
_entity.type
_entity.pdbx_description
1 polymer ?
#
loop_
_entity_poly.entity_id
_entity_poly.type
_entity_poly.pdbx_seq_one_letter_code
_entity_poly.pdbx_strand_id
1 'polypeptide(L)'
;MAPPETPSIDPHLSSPPILSPQIKQNHLMSPSSSIDLQTLTSLYQKAKQDFLLRKYDSAHSLCSSAISKLTNFLPVSSSPSAKILQTKIWNLYINLVAAILAEKSPILTKDLEIERLLERSPEKVVNDVWLKVVNEGYGEETGEVPGEVVVACILFCLNQQEAPNGRNIIEEWFNALSDELILHLEHMSSKGAIDDPVLKSYEKVVELYVLQVLPKLRDWDLASKFLADNEVINKERKKVYEQTLLKLKERLNKPTPPKHIKSKKDKSKKEVNGHHISGFSTTRTDYVHTNGILANNNQKYINNGSSSSSSNIVIRNNKQFIRSLHPGTRTTAITTNNRNNVDNRQIPSPTSSSTVNRIVSTSSTTTFNRIVEYFMLYLQRMMSKMSIPGFLFFIMILFMFSNRTNIKEKLRDVFYKWLAKSWQTLKAGTTITYI
;
A
#
# COMPACT_ATOMS: atom_id res chain seq x y z
N MET A 1 31.27 34.79 49.48
CA MET A 1 32.43 35.50 50.04
C MET A 1 33.61 35.22 49.12
N ALA A 2 34.00 36.20 48.30
CA ALA A 2 35.29 36.25 47.61
C ALA A 2 36.30 37.03 48.51
N PRO A 3 37.58 37.30 48.16
CA PRO A 3 38.33 37.05 46.91
C PRO A 3 39.83 36.65 47.19
N PRO A 4 40.88 37.16 46.50
CA PRO A 4 41.50 36.67 45.25
C PRO A 4 43.04 36.44 45.36
N GLU A 5 43.70 36.05 44.26
CA GLU A 5 44.85 36.76 43.62
C GLU A 5 45.74 35.83 42.78
N THR A 6 45.87 36.20 41.49
CA THR A 6 46.95 35.83 40.59
C THR A 6 48.22 36.65 40.91
N PRO A 7 49.39 36.28 40.37
CA PRO A 7 49.86 37.09 39.25
C PRO A 7 50.54 36.31 38.11
N SER A 8 50.57 37.02 36.99
CA SER A 8 51.16 36.70 35.69
C SER A 8 52.64 37.11 35.63
N ILE A 9 53.34 36.61 34.59
CA ILE A 9 54.40 37.23 33.76
C ILE A 9 55.70 36.40 33.62
N ASP A 10 55.93 35.95 32.38
CA ASP A 10 57.14 35.46 31.66
C ASP A 10 58.36 36.44 31.78
N PRO A 11 59.60 36.28 31.20
CA PRO A 11 60.01 35.47 30.02
C PRO A 11 61.46 34.91 30.02
N HIS A 12 61.80 34.07 29.03
CA HIS A 12 63.08 34.06 28.26
C HIS A 12 63.05 32.84 27.30
N LEU A 13 62.77 33.04 26.01
CA LEU A 13 63.74 33.14 24.90
C LEU A 13 64.82 32.04 24.89
N SER A 14 64.76 31.12 23.90
CA SER A 14 65.78 30.94 22.83
C SER A 14 65.52 29.67 21.99
N SER A 15 65.15 29.89 20.72
CA SER A 15 65.21 28.94 19.58
C SER A 15 66.68 28.57 19.24
N PRO A 16 67.01 27.56 18.38
CA PRO A 16 66.70 27.53 16.92
C PRO A 16 66.63 26.08 16.31
N PRO A 17 66.74 25.84 14.98
CA PRO A 17 66.29 26.59 13.80
C PRO A 17 65.36 25.79 12.85
N ILE A 18 64.74 26.60 11.99
CA ILE A 18 64.05 26.42 10.71
C ILE A 18 64.61 25.31 9.78
N LEU A 19 63.71 24.45 9.28
CA LEU A 19 63.71 24.03 7.87
C LEU A 19 62.28 23.64 7.44
N SER A 20 61.69 24.48 6.58
CA SER A 20 60.38 24.26 5.95
C SER A 20 60.43 23.15 4.90
N PRO A 21 59.29 22.47 4.65
CA PRO A 21 58.79 22.48 3.28
C PRO A 21 57.30 22.79 3.20
N GLN A 22 57.00 23.85 2.43
CA GLN A 22 55.92 23.94 1.45
C GLN A 22 54.56 23.34 1.86
N ILE A 23 53.71 24.22 2.40
CA ILE A 23 52.26 24.09 2.44
C ILE A 23 51.75 23.95 0.99
N LYS A 24 51.42 22.71 0.59
CA LYS A 24 50.40 22.47 -0.45
C LYS A 24 49.07 22.30 0.27
N GLN A 25 48.32 23.39 0.34
CA GLN A 25 46.86 23.33 0.49
C GLN A 25 46.30 22.59 -0.72
N ASN A 26 45.89 21.34 -0.53
CA ASN A 26 44.96 20.65 -1.41
C ASN A 26 43.76 20.17 -0.57
N HIS A 27 42.62 20.81 -0.85
CA HIS A 27 41.27 20.27 -0.68
C HIS A 27 41.18 18.79 -1.12
N LEU A 28 40.57 17.90 -0.31
CA LEU A 28 39.50 16.94 -0.66
C LEU A 28 39.26 15.89 0.46
N MET A 29 38.30 16.12 1.35
CA MET A 29 37.52 15.10 2.08
C MET A 29 36.07 15.62 1.99
N SER A 30 35.07 14.95 1.38
CA SER A 30 34.64 13.57 1.62
C SER A 30 33.94 12.95 0.39
N PRO A 31 34.60 12.03 -0.34
CA PRO A 31 33.95 11.21 -1.38
C PRO A 31 33.43 9.85 -0.87
N SER A 32 33.71 9.44 0.37
CA SER A 32 33.34 8.11 0.88
C SER A 32 31.83 7.95 1.11
N SER A 33 31.19 8.92 1.75
CA SER A 33 29.76 8.82 2.11
C SER A 33 28.83 8.77 0.90
N SER A 34 29.21 9.40 -0.22
CA SER A 34 28.44 9.36 -1.46
C SER A 34 28.56 8.00 -2.17
N ILE A 35 29.75 7.38 -2.12
CA ILE A 35 30.01 6.04 -2.68
C ILE A 35 29.24 4.97 -1.87
N ASP A 36 29.18 5.11 -0.55
CA ASP A 36 28.44 4.18 0.31
C ASP A 36 26.93 4.28 0.07
N LEU A 37 26.37 5.48 -0.07
CA LEU A 37 24.95 5.68 -0.38
C LEU A 37 24.58 5.15 -1.78
N GLN A 38 25.47 5.34 -2.77
CA GLN A 38 25.29 4.75 -4.11
C GLN A 38 25.30 3.23 -4.06
N THR A 39 26.22 2.65 -3.29
CA THR A 39 26.31 1.20 -3.09
C THR A 39 25.04 0.65 -2.44
N LEU A 40 24.57 1.29 -1.37
CA LEU A 40 23.30 0.96 -0.70
C LEU A 40 22.12 1.04 -1.66
N THR A 41 22.04 2.11 -2.46
CA THR A 41 21.00 2.28 -3.47
C THR A 41 21.04 1.15 -4.49
N SER A 42 22.23 0.75 -4.95
CA SER A 42 22.40 -0.34 -5.90
C SER A 42 21.95 -1.69 -5.33
N LEU A 43 22.28 -1.98 -4.06
CA LEU A 43 21.85 -3.19 -3.37
C LEU A 43 20.34 -3.23 -3.22
N TYR A 44 19.73 -2.13 -2.80
CA TYR A 44 18.27 -2.01 -2.71
C TYR A 44 17.60 -2.26 -4.06
N GLN A 45 18.08 -1.66 -5.16
CA GLN A 45 17.48 -1.86 -6.48
C GLN A 45 17.60 -3.32 -6.96
N LYS A 46 18.75 -3.96 -6.74
CA LYS A 46 18.96 -5.38 -7.09
C LYS A 46 18.06 -6.29 -6.25
N ALA A 47 18.02 -6.09 -4.92
CA ALA A 47 17.17 -6.84 -4.01
C ALA A 47 15.69 -6.71 -4.40
N LYS A 48 15.25 -5.50 -4.72
CA LYS A 48 13.88 -5.23 -5.20
C LYS A 48 13.59 -5.97 -6.50
N GLN A 49 14.52 -5.95 -7.46
CA GLN A 49 14.33 -6.65 -8.74
C GLN A 49 14.21 -8.16 -8.53
N ASP A 50 15.08 -8.75 -7.69
CA ASP A 50 15.04 -10.17 -7.40
C ASP A 50 13.78 -10.57 -6.63
N PHE A 51 13.33 -9.72 -5.70
CA PHE A 51 12.05 -9.90 -5.01
C PHE A 51 10.87 -9.94 -5.99
N LEU A 52 10.81 -9.01 -6.94
CA LEU A 52 9.76 -8.98 -7.97
C LEU A 52 9.80 -10.20 -8.89
N LEU A 53 10.99 -10.77 -9.11
CA LEU A 53 11.20 -12.01 -9.87
C LEU A 53 11.02 -13.27 -9.02
N ARG A 54 10.59 -13.13 -7.74
CA ARG A 54 10.42 -14.24 -6.78
C ARG A 54 11.70 -15.06 -6.55
N LYS A 55 12.87 -14.45 -6.73
CA LYS A 55 14.16 -15.03 -6.39
C LYS A 55 14.46 -14.75 -4.92
N TYR A 56 13.72 -15.39 -4.02
CA TYR A 56 13.69 -15.05 -2.59
C TYR A 56 15.08 -15.14 -1.91
N ASP A 57 15.85 -16.20 -2.15
CA ASP A 57 17.20 -16.36 -1.59
C ASP A 57 18.13 -15.18 -1.96
N SER A 58 18.15 -14.82 -3.25
CA SER A 58 18.96 -13.70 -3.74
C SER A 58 18.46 -12.36 -3.18
N ALA A 59 17.14 -12.15 -3.19
CA ALA A 59 16.52 -10.95 -2.65
C ALA A 59 16.81 -10.77 -1.15
N HIS A 60 16.73 -11.86 -0.38
CA HIS A 60 17.00 -11.87 1.05
C HIS A 60 18.47 -11.60 1.36
N SER A 61 19.39 -12.28 0.67
CA SER A 61 20.83 -12.05 0.81
C SER A 61 21.22 -10.60 0.49
N LEU A 62 20.71 -10.04 -0.62
CA LEU A 62 20.97 -8.66 -1.02
C LEU A 62 20.33 -7.64 -0.06
N CYS A 63 19.11 -7.87 0.40
CA CYS A 63 18.42 -6.99 1.35
C CYS A 63 19.11 -7.02 2.72
N SER A 64 19.50 -8.19 3.21
CA SER A 64 20.25 -8.35 4.47
C SER A 64 21.60 -7.64 4.38
N SER A 65 22.31 -7.79 3.25
CA SER A 65 23.55 -7.05 3.00
C SER A 65 23.33 -5.53 2.99
N ALA A 66 22.20 -5.07 2.45
CA ALA A 66 21.84 -3.64 2.48
C ALA A 66 21.56 -3.15 3.91
N ILE A 67 20.85 -3.94 4.72
CA ILE A 67 20.58 -3.63 6.13
C ILE A 67 21.89 -3.55 6.92
N SER A 68 22.76 -4.56 6.84
CA SER A 68 24.04 -4.54 7.57
C SER A 68 24.92 -3.35 7.19
N LYS A 69 24.97 -2.99 5.91
CA LYS A 69 25.70 -1.78 5.47
C LYS A 69 25.03 -0.49 5.96
N LEU A 70 23.71 -0.45 6.01
CA LEU A 70 22.96 0.70 6.46
C LEU A 70 23.18 0.97 7.95
N THR A 71 23.14 -0.07 8.78
CA THR A 71 23.41 0.04 10.24
C THR A 71 24.80 0.60 10.52
N ASN A 72 25.80 0.26 9.70
CA ASN A 72 27.14 0.85 9.81
C ASN A 72 27.23 2.29 9.27
N PHE A 73 26.36 2.67 8.33
CA PHE A 73 26.38 3.97 7.66
C PHE A 73 25.60 5.06 8.41
N LEU A 74 24.47 4.71 9.04
CA LEU A 74 23.55 5.66 9.63
C LEU A 74 24.11 6.47 10.82
N PRO A 75 24.95 5.91 11.71
CA PRO A 75 25.61 6.70 12.76
C PRO A 75 26.49 7.83 12.20
N VAL A 76 26.85 7.75 10.91
CA VAL A 76 27.78 8.67 10.23
C VAL A 76 27.04 9.66 9.32
N SER A 77 25.77 9.41 8.96
CA SER A 77 25.04 10.20 7.96
C SER A 77 23.56 10.36 8.26
N SER A 78 23.20 11.44 8.96
CA SER A 78 21.80 11.84 9.23
C SER A 78 21.11 12.52 8.05
N SER A 79 21.57 12.29 6.81
CA SER A 79 21.02 12.98 5.63
C SER A 79 19.58 12.54 5.33
N PRO A 80 18.69 13.44 4.85
CA PRO A 80 17.32 13.09 4.48
C PRO A 80 17.23 11.97 3.44
N SER A 81 18.15 11.94 2.48
CA SER A 81 18.21 10.88 1.45
C SER A 81 18.54 9.51 2.02
N ALA A 82 19.41 9.44 3.05
CA ALA A 82 19.72 8.20 3.74
C ALA A 82 18.51 7.67 4.51
N LYS A 83 17.79 8.54 5.25
CA LYS A 83 16.54 8.18 5.95
C LYS A 83 15.46 7.64 4.98
N ILE A 84 15.28 8.29 3.83
CA ILE A 84 14.34 7.79 2.80
C ILE A 84 14.75 6.41 2.28
N LEU A 85 16.05 6.17 2.08
CA LEU A 85 16.53 4.88 1.62
C LEU A 85 16.39 3.80 2.68
N GLN A 86 16.68 4.11 3.95
CA GLN A 86 16.44 3.25 5.11
C GLN A 86 14.99 2.80 5.18
N THR A 87 14.03 3.73 5.12
CA THR A 87 12.60 3.43 5.09
C THR A 87 12.26 2.47 3.94
N LYS A 88 12.85 2.64 2.76
CA LYS A 88 12.61 1.77 1.60
C LYS A 88 13.20 0.37 1.78
N ILE A 89 14.39 0.25 2.36
CA ILE A 89 15.05 -1.03 2.62
C ILE A 89 14.25 -1.84 3.63
N TRP A 90 13.84 -1.23 4.75
CA TRP A 90 13.03 -1.93 5.75
C TRP A 90 11.66 -2.32 5.23
N ASN A 91 11.00 -1.44 4.46
CA ASN A 91 9.76 -1.80 3.77
C ASN A 91 9.95 -2.99 2.81
N LEU A 92 11.05 -3.05 2.06
CA LEU A 92 11.34 -4.19 1.20
C LEU A 92 11.53 -5.47 2.02
N TYR A 93 12.28 -5.40 3.11
CA TYR A 93 12.52 -6.55 4.00
C TYR A 93 11.22 -7.11 4.58
N ILE A 94 10.36 -6.25 5.15
CA ILE A 94 9.06 -6.67 5.71
C ILE A 94 8.19 -7.32 4.64
N ASN A 95 8.10 -6.69 3.45
CA ASN A 95 7.31 -7.23 2.35
C ASN A 95 7.89 -8.54 1.78
N LEU A 96 9.21 -8.71 1.82
CA LEU A 96 9.89 -9.93 1.42
C LEU A 96 9.53 -11.08 2.36
N VAL A 97 9.67 -10.89 3.68
CA VAL A 97 9.30 -11.91 4.68
C VAL A 97 7.81 -12.22 4.62
N ALA A 98 6.97 -11.19 4.48
CA ALA A 98 5.52 -11.37 4.32
C ALA A 98 5.16 -12.20 3.08
N ALA A 99 5.88 -12.00 1.97
CA ALA A 99 5.66 -12.77 0.74
C ALA A 99 6.12 -14.23 0.87
N ILE A 100 7.27 -14.46 1.52
CA ILE A 100 7.79 -15.80 1.79
C ILE A 100 6.77 -16.61 2.60
N LEU A 101 6.23 -16.04 3.68
CA LEU A 101 5.22 -16.72 4.51
C LEU A 101 3.85 -16.88 3.84
N ALA A 102 3.53 -16.02 2.87
CA ALA A 102 2.26 -16.11 2.14
C ALA A 102 2.27 -17.12 0.98
N GLU A 103 3.43 -17.67 0.62
CA GLU A 103 3.56 -18.55 -0.53
C GLU A 103 2.91 -19.91 -0.25
N LYS A 104 2.06 -20.37 -1.17
CA LYS A 104 1.29 -21.62 -1.01
C LYS A 104 2.04 -22.86 -1.47
N SER A 105 3.02 -22.68 -2.36
CA SER A 105 3.91 -23.75 -2.82
C SER A 105 5.13 -23.80 -1.91
N PRO A 106 5.68 -24.99 -1.61
CA PRO A 106 6.90 -25.10 -0.83
C PRO A 106 8.01 -24.32 -1.53
N ILE A 107 8.56 -23.33 -0.83
CA ILE A 107 9.72 -22.57 -1.31
C ILE A 107 10.93 -23.48 -1.12
N LEU A 108 11.55 -23.90 -2.22
CA LEU A 108 12.84 -24.57 -2.17
C LEU A 108 13.91 -23.49 -2.02
N THR A 109 14.37 -23.28 -0.79
CA THR A 109 15.40 -22.30 -0.46
C THR A 109 16.70 -23.01 -0.06
N LYS A 110 17.83 -22.39 -0.37
CA LYS A 110 19.15 -22.76 0.19
C LYS A 110 19.59 -21.78 1.28
N ASP A 111 18.80 -20.75 1.53
CA ASP A 111 19.06 -19.75 2.55
C ASP A 111 18.54 -20.28 3.90
N LEU A 112 19.47 -20.62 4.79
CA LEU A 112 19.18 -21.15 6.13
C LEU A 112 18.28 -20.22 6.94
N GLU A 113 18.34 -18.90 6.71
CA GLU A 113 17.50 -17.97 7.44
C GLU A 113 16.06 -17.99 6.91
N ILE A 114 15.87 -18.12 5.60
CA ILE A 114 14.53 -18.32 5.01
C ILE A 114 13.95 -19.66 5.49
N GLU A 115 14.76 -20.72 5.53
CA GLU A 115 14.36 -22.02 6.07
C GLU A 115 13.87 -21.90 7.51
N ARG A 116 14.65 -21.24 8.39
CA ARG A 116 14.26 -20.96 9.77
C ARG A 116 12.99 -20.11 9.89
N LEU A 117 12.79 -19.13 9.01
CA LEU A 117 11.57 -18.32 8.99
C LEU A 117 10.34 -19.17 8.66
N LEU A 118 10.47 -20.13 7.74
CA LEU A 118 9.39 -21.03 7.34
C LEU A 118 9.07 -22.10 8.40
N GLU A 119 10.03 -22.48 9.23
CA GLU A 119 9.85 -23.43 10.33
C GLU A 119 9.18 -22.84 11.57
N ARG A 120 9.19 -21.50 11.73
CA ARG A 120 8.62 -20.81 12.89
C ARG A 120 7.12 -20.55 12.76
N SER A 121 6.45 -20.35 13.90
CA SER A 121 5.06 -19.91 13.90
C SER A 121 4.93 -18.47 13.38
N PRO A 122 3.85 -18.13 12.65
CA PRO A 122 3.64 -16.77 12.14
C PRO A 122 3.71 -15.69 13.22
N GLU A 123 3.11 -15.94 14.38
CA GLU A 123 3.18 -15.09 15.59
C GLU A 123 4.63 -14.73 15.98
N LYS A 124 5.53 -15.70 16.02
CA LYS A 124 6.94 -15.45 16.36
C LYS A 124 7.63 -14.66 15.26
N VAL A 125 7.38 -15.00 13.99
CA VAL A 125 8.04 -14.31 12.88
C VAL A 125 7.61 -12.84 12.80
N VAL A 126 6.33 -12.52 12.97
CA VAL A 126 5.87 -11.12 12.96
C VAL A 126 6.50 -10.31 14.10
N ASN A 127 6.63 -10.92 15.28
CA ASN A 127 7.26 -10.30 16.44
C ASN A 127 8.77 -10.10 16.22
N ASP A 128 9.47 -11.14 15.78
CA ASP A 128 10.92 -11.10 15.51
C ASP A 128 11.25 -10.04 14.45
N VAL A 129 10.44 -9.93 13.40
CA VAL A 129 10.60 -8.90 12.36
C VAL A 129 10.41 -7.50 12.94
N TRP A 130 9.40 -7.28 13.80
CA TRP A 130 9.20 -5.99 14.46
C TRP A 130 10.41 -5.60 15.33
N LEU A 131 10.84 -6.50 16.21
CA LEU A 131 12.00 -6.28 17.07
C LEU A 131 13.28 -6.00 16.26
N LYS A 132 13.49 -6.75 15.17
CA LYS A 132 14.62 -6.53 14.27
C LYS A 132 14.58 -5.14 13.63
N VAL A 133 13.41 -4.68 13.18
CA VAL A 133 13.23 -3.33 12.61
C VAL A 133 13.57 -2.26 13.64
N VAL A 134 13.07 -2.38 14.87
CA VAL A 134 13.32 -1.40 15.93
C VAL A 134 14.81 -1.39 16.32
N ASN A 135 15.39 -2.56 16.60
CA ASN A 135 16.75 -2.66 17.13
C ASN A 135 17.82 -2.37 16.08
N GLU A 136 17.77 -3.03 14.92
CA GLU A 136 18.79 -2.87 13.88
C GLU A 136 18.51 -1.67 12.96
N GLY A 137 17.25 -1.25 12.89
CA GLY A 137 16.79 -0.22 11.98
C GLY A 137 16.71 1.15 12.61
N TYR A 138 16.23 1.28 13.84
CA TYR A 138 15.88 2.58 14.44
C TYR A 138 16.43 2.77 15.86
N GLY A 139 17.48 2.03 16.22
CA GLY A 139 18.28 2.29 17.42
C GLY A 139 17.54 2.02 18.74
N GLU A 140 16.65 1.03 18.76
CA GLU A 140 15.82 0.68 19.93
C GLU A 140 14.75 1.72 20.30
N GLU A 141 14.63 2.80 19.52
CA GLU A 141 13.63 3.85 19.72
C GLU A 141 12.42 3.62 18.82
N THR A 142 11.36 3.04 19.39
CA THR A 142 10.13 2.73 18.63
C THR A 142 9.50 3.98 17.99
N GLY A 143 9.62 5.15 18.64
CA GLY A 143 9.11 6.43 18.12
C GLY A 143 9.78 6.93 16.84
N GLU A 144 11.04 6.53 16.61
CA GLU A 144 11.80 6.93 15.41
C GLU A 144 11.44 6.11 14.17
N VAL A 145 10.68 5.02 14.33
CA VAL A 145 10.22 4.20 13.22
C VAL A 145 9.20 5.00 12.38
N PRO A 146 9.44 5.25 11.09
CA PRO A 146 8.53 5.99 10.23
C PRO A 146 7.20 5.25 10.09
N GLY A 147 6.10 6.02 10.09
CA GLY A 147 4.74 5.47 9.99
C GLY A 147 4.55 4.55 8.77
N GLU A 148 5.26 4.76 7.66
CA GLU A 148 5.21 3.89 6.49
C GLU A 148 5.75 2.47 6.77
N VAL A 149 6.80 2.36 7.59
CA VAL A 149 7.36 1.06 8.01
C VAL A 149 6.41 0.38 8.98
N VAL A 150 5.84 1.15 9.92
CA VAL A 150 4.82 0.66 10.86
C VAL A 150 3.61 0.11 10.10
N VAL A 151 3.12 0.82 9.08
CA VAL A 151 2.05 0.35 8.19
C VAL A 151 2.40 -0.99 7.54
N ALA A 152 3.63 -1.17 7.05
CA ALA A 152 4.05 -2.44 6.47
C ALA A 152 4.06 -3.58 7.51
N CYS A 153 4.53 -3.33 8.73
CA CYS A 153 4.49 -4.31 9.83
C CYS A 153 3.05 -4.70 10.21
N ILE A 154 2.14 -3.73 10.31
CA ILE A 154 0.73 -3.98 10.63
C ILE A 154 0.07 -4.81 9.52
N LEU A 155 0.30 -4.44 8.25
CA LEU A 155 -0.23 -5.20 7.12
C LEU A 155 0.33 -6.62 7.09
N PHE A 156 1.60 -6.81 7.44
CA PHE A 156 2.19 -8.13 7.59
C PHE A 156 1.49 -8.94 8.68
N CYS A 157 1.28 -8.37 9.88
CA CYS A 157 0.54 -9.00 10.97
C CYS A 157 -0.88 -9.40 10.52
N LEU A 158 -1.61 -8.48 9.87
CA LEU A 158 -2.97 -8.72 9.40
C LEU A 158 -3.05 -9.83 8.33
N ASN A 159 -2.04 -9.92 7.46
CA ASN A 159 -1.93 -10.98 6.44
C ASN A 159 -1.68 -12.36 7.06
N GLN A 160 -0.91 -12.41 8.16
CA GLN A 160 -0.66 -13.63 8.92
C GLN A 160 -1.76 -13.97 9.95
N GLN A 161 -2.82 -13.18 10.01
CA GLN A 161 -3.91 -13.30 11.00
C GLN A 161 -3.49 -13.02 12.45
N GLU A 162 -2.34 -12.39 12.64
CA GLU A 162 -1.78 -12.01 13.94
C GLU A 162 -2.21 -10.59 14.34
N ALA A 163 -3.52 -10.36 14.41
CA ALA A 163 -4.07 -9.08 14.86
C ALA A 163 -3.58 -8.64 16.27
N PRO A 164 -3.34 -9.53 17.25
CA PRO A 164 -2.79 -9.15 18.54
C PRO A 164 -1.42 -8.46 18.44
N ASN A 165 -0.49 -9.01 17.66
CA ASN A 165 0.83 -8.39 17.43
C ASN A 165 0.68 -7.03 16.74
N GLY A 166 -0.23 -6.94 15.76
CA GLY A 166 -0.55 -5.66 15.11
C GLY A 166 -1.03 -4.60 16.09
N ARG A 167 -1.83 -4.97 17.10
CA ARG A 167 -2.26 -4.06 18.18
C ARG A 167 -1.07 -3.61 19.03
N ASN A 168 -0.25 -4.55 19.50
CA ASN A 168 0.92 -4.25 20.33
C ASN A 168 1.86 -3.26 19.63
N ILE A 169 2.19 -3.51 18.36
CA ILE A 169 3.05 -2.63 17.54
C ILE A 169 2.48 -1.21 17.48
N ILE A 170 1.17 -1.07 17.23
CA ILE A 170 0.53 0.23 17.09
C ILE A 170 0.52 0.99 18.42
N GLU A 171 0.14 0.32 19.50
CA GLU A 171 0.06 0.95 20.83
C GLU A 171 1.47 1.34 21.32
N GLU A 172 2.47 0.47 21.14
CA GLU A 172 3.87 0.76 21.45
C GLU A 172 4.38 1.97 20.64
N TRP A 173 4.09 2.00 19.34
CA TRP A 173 4.49 3.12 18.48
C TRP A 173 3.83 4.43 18.87
N PHE A 174 2.51 4.45 19.12
CA PHE A 174 1.81 5.66 19.56
C PHE A 174 2.35 6.18 20.90
N ASN A 175 2.65 5.29 21.84
CA ASN A 175 3.19 5.67 23.15
C ASN A 175 4.63 6.21 23.07
N ALA A 176 5.36 5.88 22.01
CA ALA A 176 6.74 6.31 21.80
C ALA A 176 6.88 7.57 20.92
N LEU A 177 5.78 8.12 20.37
CA LEU A 177 5.84 9.33 19.55
C LEU A 177 6.28 10.53 20.38
N SER A 178 7.16 11.36 19.81
CA SER A 178 7.60 12.60 20.46
C SER A 178 6.51 13.69 20.42
N ASP A 179 6.45 14.50 21.47
CA ASP A 179 5.54 15.64 21.56
C ASP A 179 5.70 16.62 20.37
N GLU A 180 6.94 16.83 19.91
CA GLU A 180 7.23 17.67 18.75
C GLU A 180 6.55 17.15 17.47
N LEU A 181 6.60 15.83 17.25
CA LEU A 181 5.96 15.20 16.10
C LEU A 181 4.43 15.27 16.20
N ILE A 182 3.86 15.09 17.39
CA ILE A 182 2.42 15.21 17.61
C ILE A 182 1.96 16.65 17.30
N LEU A 183 2.65 17.67 17.83
CA LEU A 183 2.35 19.07 17.54
C LEU A 183 2.47 19.40 16.04
N HIS A 184 3.49 18.84 15.37
CA HIS A 184 3.62 18.97 13.91
C HIS A 184 2.42 18.38 13.18
N LEU A 185 2.00 17.17 13.54
CA LEU A 185 0.86 16.49 12.93
C LEU A 185 -0.45 17.26 13.11
N GLU A 186 -0.71 17.79 14.31
CA GLU A 186 -1.86 18.63 14.60
C GLU A 186 -1.87 19.92 13.76
N HIS A 187 -0.71 20.57 13.66
CA HIS A 187 -0.56 21.78 12.84
C HIS A 187 -0.83 21.50 11.37
N MET A 188 -0.28 20.41 10.82
CA MET A 188 -0.48 20.04 9.42
C MET A 188 -1.94 19.62 9.14
N SER A 189 -2.56 18.92 10.08
CA SER A 189 -3.98 18.56 10.02
C SER A 189 -4.89 19.79 10.03
N SER A 190 -4.61 20.76 10.92
CA SER A 190 -5.39 22.01 11.03
C SER A 190 -5.29 22.88 9.78
N LYS A 191 -4.14 22.89 9.12
CA LYS A 191 -3.91 23.58 7.84
C LYS A 191 -4.52 22.88 6.63
N GLY A 192 -5.08 21.68 6.82
CA GLY A 192 -5.58 20.87 5.72
C GLY A 192 -4.48 20.49 4.73
N ALA A 193 -3.23 20.33 5.20
CA ALA A 193 -2.11 19.95 4.37
C ALA A 193 -2.26 18.48 3.96
N ILE A 194 -2.92 18.23 2.83
CA ILE A 194 -3.17 16.88 2.32
C ILE A 194 -1.88 16.20 1.85
N ASP A 195 -0.78 16.94 1.64
CA ASP A 195 0.43 16.41 1.01
C ASP A 195 1.58 16.02 1.93
N ASP A 196 1.43 16.23 3.24
CA ASP A 196 2.47 15.84 4.19
C ASP A 196 2.59 14.31 4.31
N PRO A 197 3.77 13.72 4.04
CA PRO A 197 3.94 12.27 4.06
C PRO A 197 3.83 11.68 5.47
N VAL A 198 4.26 12.40 6.50
CA VAL A 198 4.23 11.93 7.91
C VAL A 198 2.79 11.89 8.41
N LEU A 199 2.00 12.93 8.10
CA LEU A 199 0.57 12.94 8.39
C LEU A 199 -0.16 11.83 7.66
N LYS A 200 0.13 11.61 6.36
CA LYS A 200 -0.47 10.51 5.59
C LYS A 200 -0.18 9.14 6.21
N SER A 201 1.04 8.90 6.67
CA SER A 201 1.42 7.62 7.25
C SER A 201 0.80 7.44 8.63
N TYR A 202 0.78 8.48 9.48
CA TYR A 202 0.05 8.47 10.76
C TYR A 202 -1.45 8.18 10.58
N GLU A 203 -2.11 8.89 9.67
CA GLU A 203 -3.52 8.66 9.34
C GLU A 203 -3.78 7.22 8.90
N LYS A 204 -2.83 6.63 8.15
CA LYS A 204 -2.92 5.25 7.72
C LYS A 204 -2.78 4.27 8.89
N VAL A 205 -1.87 4.54 9.85
CA VAL A 205 -1.76 3.72 11.07
C VAL A 205 -3.08 3.76 11.86
N VAL A 206 -3.66 4.95 12.06
CA VAL A 206 -4.96 5.11 12.73
C VAL A 206 -6.07 4.36 11.99
N GLU A 207 -6.13 4.48 10.66
CA GLU A 207 -7.10 3.75 9.84
C GLU A 207 -7.00 2.23 10.05
N LEU A 208 -5.78 1.69 9.99
CA LEU A 208 -5.55 0.26 10.18
C LEU A 208 -5.93 -0.17 11.60
N TYR A 209 -5.60 0.64 12.60
CA TYR A 209 -5.90 0.34 13.99
C TYR A 209 -7.41 0.22 14.24
N VAL A 210 -8.14 1.29 13.91
CA VAL A 210 -9.57 1.43 14.20
C VAL A 210 -10.43 0.55 13.30
N LEU A 211 -10.07 0.39 12.03
CA LEU A 211 -10.94 -0.29 11.05
C LEU A 211 -10.55 -1.74 10.74
N GLN A 212 -9.34 -2.18 11.12
CA GLN A 212 -8.87 -3.52 10.77
C GLN A 212 -8.42 -4.32 11.99
N VAL A 213 -7.52 -3.77 12.81
CA VAL A 213 -6.93 -4.47 13.95
C VAL A 213 -7.96 -4.67 15.06
N LEU A 214 -8.50 -3.60 15.63
CA LEU A 214 -9.46 -3.68 16.74
C LEU A 214 -10.76 -4.44 16.38
N PRO A 215 -11.35 -4.25 15.17
CA PRO A 215 -12.48 -5.06 14.74
C PRO A 215 -12.20 -6.57 14.67
N LYS A 216 -10.99 -6.99 14.29
CA LYS A 216 -10.59 -8.41 14.30
C LYS A 216 -10.51 -8.97 15.71
N LEU A 217 -10.09 -8.14 16.67
CA LEU A 217 -10.03 -8.47 18.10
C LEU A 217 -11.37 -8.34 18.82
N ARG A 218 -12.41 -7.84 18.14
CA ARG A 218 -13.73 -7.53 18.70
C ARG A 218 -13.73 -6.38 19.72
N ASP A 219 -12.68 -5.57 19.74
CA ASP A 219 -12.51 -4.43 20.67
C ASP A 219 -13.12 -3.13 20.11
N TRP A 220 -14.44 -3.15 19.84
CA TRP A 220 -15.16 -2.02 19.23
C TRP A 220 -15.22 -0.76 20.09
N ASP A 221 -15.28 -0.95 21.41
CA ASP A 221 -15.39 0.14 22.36
C ASP A 221 -14.05 0.89 22.47
N LEU A 222 -12.94 0.15 22.46
CA LEU A 222 -11.60 0.72 22.37
C LEU A 222 -11.41 1.50 21.06
N ALA A 223 -11.89 0.96 19.93
CA ALA A 223 -11.81 1.65 18.64
C ALA A 223 -12.58 2.97 18.63
N SER A 224 -13.77 2.98 19.24
CA SER A 224 -14.60 4.19 19.36
C SER A 224 -13.98 5.21 20.31
N LYS A 225 -13.47 4.76 21.46
CA LYS A 225 -12.80 5.61 22.45
C LYS A 225 -11.53 6.24 21.88
N PHE A 226 -10.64 5.43 21.29
CA PHE A 226 -9.41 5.93 20.67
C PHE A 226 -9.72 6.98 19.60
N LEU A 227 -10.70 6.71 18.75
CA LEU A 227 -11.08 7.67 17.72
C LEU A 227 -11.63 8.96 18.33
N ALA A 228 -12.42 8.88 19.40
CA ALA A 228 -12.96 10.04 20.13
C ALA A 228 -11.87 10.91 20.75
N ASP A 229 -10.85 10.28 21.34
CA ASP A 229 -9.74 10.94 22.03
C ASP A 229 -8.66 11.48 21.06
N ASN A 230 -8.59 10.97 19.83
CA ASN A 230 -7.60 11.42 18.85
C ASN A 230 -7.89 12.82 18.29
N GLU A 231 -6.93 13.74 18.47
CA GLU A 231 -7.01 15.14 18.02
C GLU A 231 -6.35 15.39 16.64
N VAL A 232 -5.40 14.54 16.25
CA VAL A 232 -4.66 14.66 14.99
C VAL A 232 -5.58 14.39 13.78
N ILE A 233 -6.47 13.40 13.87
CA ILE A 233 -7.38 13.08 12.77
C ILE A 233 -8.47 14.14 12.64
N ASN A 234 -8.56 14.73 11.44
CA ASN A 234 -9.58 15.75 11.17
C ASN A 234 -11.02 15.22 11.35
N LYS A 235 -11.94 16.14 11.66
CA LYS A 235 -13.34 15.82 11.99
C LYS A 235 -14.08 15.11 10.85
N GLU A 236 -13.75 15.42 9.60
CA GLU A 236 -14.38 14.80 8.43
C GLU A 236 -14.00 13.33 8.29
N ARG A 237 -12.70 13.02 8.39
CA ARG A 237 -12.21 11.64 8.30
C ARG A 237 -12.61 10.82 9.51
N LYS A 238 -12.64 11.42 10.71
CA LYS A 238 -13.18 10.82 11.94
C LYS A 238 -14.62 10.33 11.75
N LYS A 239 -15.51 11.16 11.19
CA LYS A 239 -16.88 10.76 10.84
C LYS A 239 -16.93 9.60 9.84
N VAL A 240 -16.04 9.58 8.85
CA VAL A 240 -15.96 8.46 7.88
C VAL A 240 -15.55 7.16 8.57
N TYR A 241 -14.59 7.23 9.49
CA TYR A 241 -14.15 6.08 10.28
C TYR A 241 -15.26 5.57 11.21
N GLU A 242 -15.95 6.45 11.94
CA GLU A 242 -17.10 6.09 12.79
C GLU A 242 -18.20 5.37 11.99
N GLN A 243 -18.60 5.95 10.85
CA GLN A 243 -19.62 5.34 9.99
C GLN A 243 -19.16 3.98 9.45
N THR A 244 -17.88 3.83 9.14
CA THR A 244 -17.33 2.56 8.66
C THR A 244 -17.28 1.52 9.77
N LEU A 245 -16.89 1.92 10.98
CA LEU A 245 -16.86 1.06 12.17
C LEU A 245 -18.26 0.53 12.51
N LEU A 246 -19.28 1.39 12.48
CA LEU A 246 -20.67 0.99 12.67
C LEU A 246 -21.12 -0.04 11.63
N LYS A 247 -20.86 0.23 10.33
CA LYS A 247 -21.18 -0.72 9.25
C LYS A 247 -20.45 -2.06 9.41
N LEU A 248 -19.22 -2.06 9.89
CA LEU A 248 -18.45 -3.28 10.16
C LEU A 248 -19.06 -4.07 11.32
N LYS A 249 -19.40 -3.39 12.43
CA LYS A 249 -20.06 -4.01 13.60
C LYS A 249 -21.41 -4.62 13.22
N GLU A 250 -22.23 -3.91 12.46
CA GLU A 250 -23.52 -4.41 11.96
C GLU A 250 -23.38 -5.65 11.08
N ARG A 251 -22.42 -5.66 10.15
CA ARG A 251 -22.18 -6.82 9.27
C ARG A 251 -21.83 -8.09 10.04
N LEU A 252 -21.11 -7.93 11.14
CA LEU A 252 -20.65 -9.03 11.97
C LEU A 252 -21.76 -9.58 12.89
N ASN A 253 -22.71 -8.73 13.26
CA ASN A 253 -23.85 -9.07 14.10
C ASN A 253 -25.06 -9.60 13.30
N LYS A 254 -25.04 -9.56 11.96
CA LYS A 254 -26.12 -10.13 11.15
C LYS A 254 -26.11 -11.66 11.26
N PRO A 255 -27.20 -12.30 11.73
CA PRO A 255 -27.31 -13.75 11.72
C PRO A 255 -27.28 -14.24 10.27
N THR A 256 -26.47 -15.27 10.03
CA THR A 256 -26.38 -15.92 8.72
C THR A 256 -27.77 -16.48 8.37
N PRO A 257 -28.39 -16.15 7.23
CA PRO A 257 -29.67 -16.75 6.88
C PRO A 257 -29.51 -18.27 6.75
N PRO A 258 -30.46 -19.07 7.29
CA PRO A 258 -30.37 -20.53 7.21
C PRO A 258 -30.31 -20.95 5.75
N LYS A 259 -29.28 -21.74 5.41
CA LYS A 259 -29.15 -22.37 4.09
C LYS A 259 -30.45 -23.14 3.82
N HIS A 260 -31.24 -22.69 2.84
CA HIS A 260 -32.35 -23.46 2.30
C HIS A 260 -31.81 -24.81 1.81
N ILE A 261 -32.01 -25.85 2.61
CA ILE A 261 -31.95 -27.24 2.18
C ILE A 261 -33.08 -27.38 1.17
N LYS A 262 -32.75 -27.37 -0.12
CA LYS A 262 -33.69 -27.73 -1.17
C LYS A 262 -34.05 -29.21 -0.97
N SER A 263 -35.19 -29.45 -0.34
CA SER A 263 -35.86 -30.74 -0.31
C SER A 263 -36.08 -31.22 -1.73
N LYS A 264 -35.37 -32.27 -2.15
CA LYS A 264 -35.76 -33.12 -3.28
C LYS A 264 -37.07 -33.78 -2.92
N LYS A 265 -38.18 -33.25 -3.43
CA LYS A 265 -39.44 -33.98 -3.55
C LYS A 265 -40.04 -33.58 -4.89
N ASP A 266 -40.27 -34.58 -5.72
CA ASP A 266 -41.13 -34.63 -6.92
C ASP A 266 -40.46 -35.31 -8.11
N LYS A 267 -40.39 -36.65 -8.02
CA LYS A 267 -40.53 -37.52 -9.19
C LYS A 267 -41.33 -38.76 -8.78
N SER A 268 -42.65 -38.71 -8.97
CA SER A 268 -43.44 -39.92 -9.22
C SER A 268 -44.79 -39.56 -9.84
N LYS A 269 -45.19 -40.35 -10.85
CA LYS A 269 -46.42 -40.31 -11.70
C LYS A 269 -46.32 -39.34 -12.90
N LYS A 270 -46.53 -39.73 -14.15
CA LYS A 270 -47.31 -40.84 -14.73
C LYS A 270 -46.84 -41.14 -16.17
N GLU A 271 -46.97 -42.41 -16.57
CA GLU A 271 -46.73 -43.02 -17.90
C GLU A 271 -47.58 -42.43 -19.03
N VAL A 272 -47.16 -42.64 -20.29
CA VAL A 272 -47.84 -43.47 -21.32
C VAL A 272 -47.32 -43.15 -22.75
N ASN A 273 -46.98 -44.21 -23.52
CA ASN A 273 -46.76 -44.33 -24.98
C ASN A 273 -45.57 -43.59 -25.63
N GLY A 274 -44.76 -44.16 -26.52
CA GLY A 274 -44.72 -45.47 -27.16
C GLY A 274 -43.58 -45.49 -28.21
N HIS A 275 -43.12 -46.71 -28.50
CA HIS A 275 -42.48 -47.17 -29.74
C HIS A 275 -41.10 -46.70 -30.25
N HIS A 276 -40.32 -47.74 -30.56
CA HIS A 276 -39.35 -47.95 -31.65
C HIS A 276 -37.82 -47.92 -31.38
N ILE A 277 -37.31 -49.16 -31.35
CA ILE A 277 -36.24 -49.75 -32.21
C ILE A 277 -34.77 -49.69 -31.77
N SER A 278 -34.23 -50.92 -31.72
CA SER A 278 -32.86 -51.45 -31.91
C SER A 278 -31.71 -50.88 -31.08
N GLY A 279 -30.78 -51.69 -30.59
CA GLY A 279 -30.57 -53.12 -30.71
C GLY A 279 -29.22 -53.52 -30.10
N PHE A 280 -29.08 -54.82 -29.87
CA PHE A 280 -27.83 -55.58 -29.67
C PHE A 280 -27.19 -55.60 -28.25
N SER A 281 -27.60 -56.59 -27.45
CA SER A 281 -26.85 -57.84 -27.12
C SER A 281 -25.32 -57.76 -27.07
N THR A 282 -24.52 -58.38 -26.20
CA THR A 282 -24.58 -59.48 -25.21
C THR A 282 -23.10 -59.63 -24.76
N THR A 283 -22.66 -59.85 -23.50
CA THR A 283 -22.51 -61.08 -22.67
C THR A 283 -21.50 -60.63 -21.59
N ARG A 284 -21.70 -60.76 -20.27
CA ARG A 284 -21.91 -61.91 -19.37
C ARG A 284 -20.62 -62.67 -18.99
N THR A 285 -20.57 -62.97 -17.68
CA THR A 285 -19.76 -63.92 -16.89
C THR A 285 -18.47 -63.32 -16.31
N ASP A 286 -18.36 -63.02 -15.01
CA ASP A 286 -18.64 -63.73 -13.73
C ASP A 286 -17.69 -64.88 -13.39
N TYR A 287 -17.41 -64.90 -12.08
CA TYR A 287 -16.87 -65.93 -11.18
C TYR A 287 -15.45 -65.67 -10.64
N VAL A 288 -15.11 -65.86 -9.35
CA VAL A 288 -15.78 -65.85 -8.02
C VAL A 288 -14.79 -66.48 -7.01
N HIS A 289 -14.82 -66.01 -5.75
CA HIS A 289 -14.40 -66.71 -4.51
C HIS A 289 -12.90 -66.93 -4.23
N THR A 290 -12.35 -66.97 -2.99
CA THR A 290 -12.79 -66.62 -1.62
C THR A 290 -11.67 -66.92 -0.60
N ASN A 291 -11.80 -66.31 0.59
CA ASN A 291 -11.46 -66.81 1.96
C ASN A 291 -9.97 -66.92 2.36
N GLY A 292 -9.57 -66.53 3.58
CA GLY A 292 -10.29 -65.90 4.67
C GLY A 292 -9.57 -65.98 6.05
N ILE A 293 -10.17 -65.24 7.00
CA ILE A 293 -10.41 -65.51 8.44
C ILE A 293 -9.26 -65.39 9.50
N LEU A 294 -9.69 -64.81 10.65
CA LEU A 294 -9.27 -64.89 12.09
C LEU A 294 -8.31 -63.77 12.58
N ALA A 295 -8.44 -63.17 13.77
CA ALA A 295 -9.35 -63.25 14.93
C ALA A 295 -9.13 -61.98 15.80
N ASN A 296 -10.18 -61.34 16.35
CA ASN A 296 -10.62 -61.38 17.76
C ASN A 296 -9.75 -60.61 18.81
N ASN A 297 -10.27 -59.53 19.40
CA ASN A 297 -10.56 -59.47 20.85
C ASN A 297 -11.19 -58.15 21.33
N ASN A 298 -12.03 -58.30 22.35
CA ASN A 298 -12.82 -57.31 23.08
C ASN A 298 -12.00 -56.31 23.91
N GLN A 299 -12.52 -55.09 24.09
CA GLN A 299 -12.72 -54.50 25.42
C GLN A 299 -13.70 -53.32 25.40
N LYS A 300 -14.57 -53.32 26.41
CA LYS A 300 -15.67 -52.40 26.71
C LYS A 300 -15.28 -51.63 27.96
N TYR A 301 -15.36 -50.30 28.00
CA TYR A 301 -15.78 -49.51 29.18
C TYR A 301 -16.14 -48.06 28.78
N ILE A 302 -16.87 -47.41 29.68
CA ILE A 302 -17.82 -46.32 29.53
C ILE A 302 -17.18 -44.93 29.80
N ASN A 303 -17.76 -43.89 29.16
CA ASN A 303 -18.06 -42.52 29.64
C ASN A 303 -17.36 -41.27 29.02
N ASN A 304 -18.24 -40.40 28.52
CA ASN A 304 -18.34 -38.94 28.66
C ASN A 304 -17.24 -38.00 28.11
N GLY A 305 -17.61 -37.32 27.01
CA GLY A 305 -17.92 -35.89 27.08
C GLY A 305 -16.79 -34.89 26.80
N SER A 306 -16.55 -34.61 25.52
CA SER A 306 -16.25 -33.24 25.02
C SER A 306 -16.13 -33.27 23.50
N SER A 307 -17.17 -32.83 22.81
CA SER A 307 -17.18 -32.70 21.34
C SER A 307 -16.38 -31.47 20.91
N SER A 308 -15.13 -31.69 20.53
CA SER A 308 -14.36 -30.78 19.67
C SER A 308 -14.83 -30.94 18.23
N SER A 309 -15.74 -30.07 17.79
CA SER A 309 -16.11 -30.00 16.36
C SER A 309 -15.19 -29.05 15.63
N SER A 310 -14.14 -29.64 15.06
CA SER A 310 -13.41 -29.13 13.91
C SER A 310 -14.40 -28.88 12.76
N SER A 311 -14.61 -27.62 12.40
CA SER A 311 -15.27 -27.26 11.16
C SER A 311 -14.26 -26.62 10.21
N ASN A 312 -13.80 -27.44 9.26
CA ASN A 312 -13.19 -26.99 8.02
C ASN A 312 -14.08 -25.95 7.35
N ILE A 313 -13.64 -24.69 7.30
CA ILE A 313 -14.24 -23.67 6.44
C ILE A 313 -13.20 -23.28 5.40
N VAL A 314 -13.45 -23.78 4.19
CA VAL A 314 -12.91 -23.28 2.93
C VAL A 314 -13.29 -21.81 2.81
N ILE A 315 -12.31 -20.89 2.88
CA ILE A 315 -12.52 -19.49 2.49
C ILE A 315 -11.67 -19.18 1.26
N ARG A 316 -12.43 -18.95 0.19
CA ARG A 316 -12.03 -18.59 -1.16
C ARG A 316 -11.71 -17.10 -1.24
N ASN A 317 -10.70 -16.78 -2.04
CA ASN A 317 -10.25 -15.46 -2.51
C ASN A 317 -11.28 -14.32 -2.40
N ASN A 318 -10.86 -13.19 -1.81
CA ASN A 318 -11.53 -11.91 -1.99
C ASN A 318 -10.53 -10.84 -2.46
N LYS A 319 -10.32 -10.79 -3.78
CA LYS A 319 -10.00 -9.54 -4.47
C LYS A 319 -11.32 -8.81 -4.71
N GLN A 320 -11.28 -7.48 -4.61
CA GLN A 320 -12.34 -6.50 -4.93
C GLN A 320 -13.20 -6.06 -3.73
N PHE A 321 -12.99 -4.83 -3.23
CA PHE A 321 -14.06 -3.90 -2.83
C PHE A 321 -13.48 -2.49 -2.59
N ILE A 322 -13.39 -1.67 -3.65
CA ILE A 322 -13.51 -0.20 -3.55
C ILE A 322 -14.40 0.24 -4.70
N ARG A 323 -15.66 0.57 -4.41
CA ARG A 323 -16.51 1.36 -5.31
C ARG A 323 -17.46 2.27 -4.52
N SER A 324 -17.06 3.53 -4.46
CA SER A 324 -17.84 4.77 -4.58
C SER A 324 -19.31 4.79 -4.12
N LEU A 325 -19.60 5.67 -3.17
CA LEU A 325 -20.85 6.42 -3.12
C LEU A 325 -20.54 7.90 -3.43
N HIS A 326 -21.18 8.43 -4.47
CA HIS A 326 -21.24 9.85 -4.79
C HIS A 326 -22.47 10.49 -4.10
N PRO A 327 -22.44 11.81 -3.82
CA PRO A 327 -23.61 12.58 -3.45
C PRO A 327 -24.22 13.34 -4.65
N GLY A 328 -25.52 13.64 -4.56
CA GLY A 328 -26.09 14.89 -5.06
C GLY A 328 -27.02 14.82 -6.28
N THR A 329 -28.33 14.67 -6.03
CA THR A 329 -29.39 15.09 -6.95
C THR A 329 -29.88 16.48 -6.55
N ARG A 330 -29.91 17.39 -7.53
CA ARG A 330 -30.43 18.76 -7.48
C ARG A 330 -31.94 18.81 -7.21
N THR A 331 -32.39 19.82 -6.46
CA THR A 331 -33.73 20.40 -6.63
C THR A 331 -33.69 21.90 -6.26
N THR A 332 -34.60 22.65 -6.89
CA THR A 332 -35.01 24.05 -6.72
C THR A 332 -34.23 25.13 -7.46
N ALA A 333 -34.80 25.55 -8.59
CA ALA A 333 -34.71 26.89 -9.15
C ALA A 333 -36.08 27.56 -8.93
N ILE A 334 -36.11 28.74 -8.27
CA ILE A 334 -37.16 29.74 -8.43
C ILE A 334 -36.49 31.12 -8.44
N THR A 335 -36.77 31.83 -9.53
CA THR A 335 -36.44 33.20 -9.88
C THR A 335 -37.35 34.18 -9.12
N THR A 336 -36.86 35.38 -8.73
CA THR A 336 -37.41 36.71 -9.11
C THR A 336 -36.77 37.86 -8.32
N ASN A 337 -36.28 38.86 -9.07
CA ASN A 337 -36.34 40.32 -8.86
C ASN A 337 -36.48 40.88 -7.43
N ASN A 338 -35.62 41.83 -7.04
CA ASN A 338 -35.98 43.26 -7.18
C ASN A 338 -34.79 44.22 -7.03
N ARG A 339 -35.03 45.41 -7.55
CA ARG A 339 -34.16 46.52 -7.94
C ARG A 339 -34.08 47.58 -6.82
N ASN A 340 -33.11 48.49 -7.00
CA ASN A 340 -32.99 49.87 -6.46
C ASN A 340 -32.16 50.03 -5.17
N ASN A 341 -31.40 51.11 -4.93
CA ASN A 341 -30.80 52.23 -5.70
C ASN A 341 -30.09 53.12 -4.64
N VAL A 342 -29.15 54.01 -5.06
CA VAL A 342 -28.74 55.28 -4.38
C VAL A 342 -27.87 55.16 -3.11
N ASP A 343 -26.80 55.93 -2.81
CA ASP A 343 -25.97 56.99 -3.42
C ASP A 343 -24.74 57.16 -2.48
N ASN A 344 -23.48 57.34 -2.92
CA ASN A 344 -22.79 58.54 -3.44
C ASN A 344 -21.98 59.32 -2.38
N ARG A 345 -20.63 59.43 -2.55
CA ARG A 345 -19.81 60.69 -2.47
C ARG A 345 -18.27 60.48 -2.49
N GLN A 346 -17.68 60.84 -3.63
CA GLN A 346 -16.54 61.76 -3.94
C GLN A 346 -15.33 61.96 -2.98
N ILE A 347 -14.05 61.69 -3.39
CA ILE A 347 -12.96 62.53 -4.05
C ILE A 347 -11.93 63.09 -3.01
N PRO A 348 -10.61 63.40 -3.25
CA PRO A 348 -9.67 63.21 -4.39
C PRO A 348 -8.29 62.55 -4.05
N SER A 349 -7.53 62.24 -5.11
CA SER A 349 -6.11 61.80 -5.18
C SER A 349 -5.06 62.92 -4.94
N PRO A 350 -3.74 62.59 -4.84
CA PRO A 350 -2.89 62.72 -6.02
C PRO A 350 -1.83 61.60 -6.25
N THR A 351 -1.57 61.42 -7.55
CA THR A 351 -0.45 60.81 -8.30
C THR A 351 0.86 60.40 -7.60
N SER A 352 1.30 59.15 -7.87
CA SER A 352 2.66 58.87 -8.38
C SER A 352 2.71 57.54 -9.14
N SER A 353 3.42 57.57 -10.25
CA SER A 353 3.60 56.53 -11.26
C SER A 353 4.58 55.43 -10.85
N SER A 354 4.19 54.16 -11.02
CA SER A 354 5.13 53.08 -11.30
C SER A 354 4.48 52.03 -12.19
N THR A 355 5.05 51.90 -13.38
CA THR A 355 4.75 50.95 -14.45
C THR A 355 4.88 49.51 -13.94
N VAL A 356 3.75 48.79 -13.81
CA VAL A 356 3.74 47.35 -13.54
C VAL A 356 3.16 46.63 -14.76
N ASN A 357 4.01 45.80 -15.38
CA ASN A 357 3.67 44.94 -16.49
C ASN A 357 2.54 43.97 -16.10
N ARG A 358 1.44 44.06 -16.85
CA ARG A 358 0.26 43.20 -16.76
C ARG A 358 0.58 41.86 -17.43
N ILE A 359 1.07 40.89 -16.65
CA ILE A 359 1.13 39.49 -17.08
C ILE A 359 -0.29 38.92 -17.01
N VAL A 360 -0.85 38.65 -18.19
CA VAL A 360 -2.08 37.90 -18.39
C VAL A 360 -1.88 36.51 -17.80
N SER A 361 -2.63 36.21 -16.74
CA SER A 361 -2.72 34.87 -16.17
C SER A 361 -3.58 33.99 -17.08
N THR A 362 -2.94 33.23 -17.96
CA THR A 362 -3.58 32.11 -18.66
C THR A 362 -3.56 30.87 -17.77
N SER A 363 -4.75 30.46 -17.40
CA SER A 363 -5.08 29.36 -16.50
C SER A 363 -4.89 27.96 -17.10
N SER A 364 -4.22 27.09 -16.34
CA SER A 364 -4.58 25.68 -16.07
C SER A 364 -4.80 24.67 -17.22
N THR A 365 -4.01 24.67 -18.30
CA THR A 365 -4.04 23.58 -19.31
C THR A 365 -2.70 22.86 -19.52
N THR A 366 -1.60 23.34 -18.93
CA THR A 366 -0.25 22.82 -19.21
C THR A 366 0.04 21.46 -18.58
N THR A 367 -0.56 21.12 -17.43
CA THR A 367 -0.32 19.83 -16.75
C THR A 367 -1.05 18.66 -17.39
N PHE A 368 -2.28 18.86 -17.86
CA PHE A 368 -3.03 17.83 -18.60
C PHE A 368 -2.39 17.54 -19.96
N ASN A 369 -1.96 18.58 -20.68
CA ASN A 369 -1.30 18.40 -21.97
C ASN A 369 0.02 17.61 -21.85
N ARG A 370 0.79 17.79 -20.77
CA ARG A 370 1.98 16.99 -20.49
C ARG A 370 1.65 15.52 -20.20
N ILE A 371 0.59 15.25 -19.43
CA ILE A 371 0.15 13.87 -19.16
C ILE A 371 -0.33 13.19 -20.45
N VAL A 372 -1.05 13.91 -21.31
CA VAL A 372 -1.48 13.41 -22.63
C VAL A 372 -0.26 13.15 -23.53
N GLU A 373 0.76 14.01 -23.50
CA GLU A 373 1.99 13.84 -24.28
C GLU A 373 2.79 12.60 -23.85
N TYR A 374 2.98 12.39 -22.54
CA TYR A 374 3.62 11.17 -22.03
C TYR A 374 2.80 9.91 -22.33
N PHE A 375 1.47 10.00 -22.25
CA PHE A 375 0.57 8.91 -22.62
C PHE A 375 0.64 8.59 -24.11
N MET A 376 0.76 9.59 -24.97
CA MET A 376 0.91 9.40 -26.41
C MET A 376 2.26 8.78 -26.78
N LEU A 377 3.35 9.21 -26.14
CA LEU A 377 4.68 8.59 -26.32
C LEU A 377 4.68 7.12 -25.84
N TYR A 378 3.96 6.82 -24.76
CA TYR A 378 3.78 5.46 -24.27
C TYR A 378 2.95 4.60 -25.24
N LEU A 379 1.84 5.11 -25.77
CA LEU A 379 1.02 4.42 -26.75
C LEU A 379 1.78 4.19 -28.07
N GLN A 380 2.55 5.17 -28.54
CA GLN A 380 3.37 5.05 -29.73
C GLN A 380 4.45 3.97 -29.58
N ARG A 381 5.08 3.89 -28.40
CA ARG A 381 6.05 2.84 -28.08
C ARG A 381 5.41 1.45 -27.99
N MET A 382 4.18 1.35 -27.47
CA MET A 382 3.40 0.09 -27.48
C MET A 382 2.97 -0.33 -28.88
N MET A 383 2.54 0.62 -29.72
CA MET A 383 2.12 0.38 -31.11
C MET A 383 3.26 -0.18 -31.97
N SER A 384 4.51 0.20 -31.70
CA SER A 384 5.68 -0.32 -32.44
C SER A 384 5.96 -1.81 -32.22
N LYS A 385 5.40 -2.41 -31.17
CA LYS A 385 5.69 -3.80 -30.77
C LYS A 385 4.51 -4.75 -30.88
N MET A 386 3.29 -4.23 -31.05
CA MET A 386 2.08 -5.06 -31.15
C MET A 386 1.57 -5.11 -32.59
N SER A 387 1.11 -6.30 -33.01
CA SER A 387 0.32 -6.43 -34.23
C SER A 387 -1.00 -5.66 -34.08
N ILE A 388 -1.54 -5.17 -35.20
CA ILE A 388 -2.81 -4.41 -35.25
C ILE A 388 -3.95 -5.11 -34.47
N PRO A 389 -4.13 -6.45 -34.56
CA PRO A 389 -5.13 -7.15 -33.75
C PRO A 389 -4.88 -7.08 -32.23
N GLY A 390 -3.61 -7.12 -31.80
CA GLY A 390 -3.23 -7.02 -30.40
C GLY A 390 -3.54 -5.63 -29.80
N PHE A 391 -3.36 -4.58 -30.60
CA PHE A 391 -3.74 -3.23 -30.21
C PHE A 391 -5.26 -3.07 -30.04
N LEU A 392 -6.05 -3.61 -30.98
CA LEU A 392 -7.51 -3.59 -30.86
C LEU A 392 -8.01 -4.35 -29.63
N PHE A 393 -7.39 -5.48 -29.31
CA PHE A 393 -7.70 -6.26 -28.10
C PHE A 393 -7.40 -5.47 -26.82
N PHE A 394 -6.27 -4.75 -26.79
CA PHE A 394 -5.90 -3.88 -25.67
C PHE A 394 -6.92 -2.74 -25.45
N ILE A 395 -7.37 -2.09 -26.53
CA ILE A 395 -8.42 -1.07 -26.46
C ILE A 395 -9.75 -1.65 -25.96
N MET A 396 -10.09 -2.88 -26.38
CA MET A 396 -11.30 -3.58 -25.93
C MET A 396 -11.25 -3.90 -24.42
N ILE A 397 -10.08 -4.33 -23.92
CA ILE A 397 -9.82 -4.53 -22.49
C ILE A 397 -9.96 -3.21 -21.73
N LEU A 398 -9.36 -2.12 -22.24
CA LEU A 398 -9.47 -0.80 -21.62
C LEU A 398 -10.93 -0.35 -21.48
N PHE A 399 -11.75 -0.64 -22.49
CA PHE A 399 -13.18 -0.33 -22.52
C PHE A 399 -14.01 -1.22 -21.57
N MET A 400 -13.63 -2.51 -21.42
CA MET A 400 -14.23 -3.43 -20.45
C MET A 400 -13.93 -3.02 -19.00
N PHE A 401 -12.69 -2.61 -18.71
CA PHE A 401 -12.27 -2.24 -17.35
C PHE A 401 -12.74 -0.85 -16.90
N SER A 402 -13.09 0.03 -17.85
CA SER A 402 -13.62 1.37 -17.56
C SER A 402 -15.07 1.33 -17.09
N ASN A 403 -15.35 0.68 -15.96
CA ASN A 403 -16.71 0.41 -15.47
C ASN A 403 -17.44 1.67 -14.92
N ARG A 404 -16.91 2.89 -15.12
CA ARG A 404 -17.57 4.17 -14.75
C ARG A 404 -18.27 4.73 -16.00
N THR A 405 -19.60 4.75 -15.98
CA THR A 405 -20.45 5.20 -17.10
C THR A 405 -20.07 6.60 -17.62
N ASN A 406 -19.79 7.54 -16.71
CA ASN A 406 -19.40 8.91 -17.07
C ASN A 406 -18.05 9.03 -17.80
N ILE A 407 -17.15 8.06 -17.61
CA ILE A 407 -15.84 8.04 -18.28
C ILE A 407 -15.96 7.38 -19.65
N LYS A 408 -16.83 6.37 -19.78
CA LYS A 408 -17.11 5.71 -21.06
C LYS A 408 -17.63 6.70 -22.10
N GLU A 409 -18.55 7.60 -21.72
CA GLU A 409 -19.11 8.58 -22.66
C GLU A 409 -18.07 9.60 -23.12
N LYS A 410 -17.24 10.12 -22.22
CA LYS A 410 -16.17 11.07 -22.57
C LYS A 410 -15.09 10.44 -23.44
N LEU A 411 -14.67 9.21 -23.13
CA LEU A 411 -13.70 8.46 -23.96
C LEU A 411 -14.29 8.11 -25.33
N ARG A 412 -15.57 7.73 -25.37
CA ARG A 412 -16.28 7.43 -26.61
C ARG A 412 -16.33 8.66 -27.52
N ASP A 413 -16.66 9.84 -27.00
CA ASP A 413 -16.69 11.07 -27.79
C ASP A 413 -15.31 11.50 -28.31
N VAL A 414 -14.27 11.38 -27.48
CA VAL A 414 -12.88 11.67 -27.89
C VAL A 414 -12.40 10.66 -28.94
N PHE A 415 -12.72 9.38 -28.75
CA PHE A 415 -12.36 8.33 -29.70
C PHE A 415 -13.11 8.48 -31.03
N TYR A 416 -14.40 8.80 -31.03
CA TYR A 416 -15.14 9.07 -32.26
C TYR A 416 -14.60 10.28 -33.01
N LYS A 417 -14.24 11.37 -32.31
CA LYS A 417 -13.60 12.53 -32.94
C LYS A 417 -12.24 12.19 -33.54
N TRP A 418 -11.45 11.37 -32.85
CA TRP A 418 -10.16 10.91 -33.35
C TRP A 418 -10.31 9.97 -34.55
N LEU A 419 -11.22 9.00 -34.48
CA LEU A 419 -11.50 8.04 -35.54
C LEU A 419 -12.05 8.74 -36.79
N ALA A 420 -12.99 9.69 -36.62
CA ALA A 420 -13.51 10.50 -37.72
C ALA A 420 -12.39 11.30 -38.42
N LYS A 421 -11.44 11.85 -37.65
CA LYS A 421 -10.29 12.58 -38.19
C LYS A 421 -9.32 11.66 -38.93
N SER A 422 -9.03 10.46 -38.40
CA SER A 422 -8.21 9.45 -39.09
C SER A 422 -8.87 8.94 -40.38
N TRP A 423 -10.20 8.76 -40.40
CA TRP A 423 -10.93 8.40 -41.63
C TRP A 423 -10.90 9.52 -42.68
N GLN A 424 -10.95 10.78 -42.27
CA GLN A 424 -10.77 11.92 -43.19
C GLN A 424 -9.36 11.96 -43.78
N THR A 425 -8.33 11.63 -43.00
CA THR A 425 -6.94 11.55 -43.49
C THR A 425 -6.73 10.37 -44.45
N LEU A 426 -7.36 9.22 -44.19
CA LEU A 426 -7.32 8.07 -45.10
C LEU A 426 -8.08 8.34 -46.41
N LYS A 427 -9.23 9.04 -46.35
CA LYS A 427 -10.00 9.41 -47.54
C LYS A 427 -9.29 10.44 -48.41
N ALA A 428 -8.45 11.29 -47.82
CA ALA A 428 -7.59 12.23 -48.54
C ALA A 428 -6.34 11.58 -49.16
N GLY A 429 -5.92 10.42 -48.65
CA GLY A 429 -4.74 9.68 -49.14
C GLY A 429 -5.01 8.70 -50.29
N THR A 430 -6.27 8.51 -50.69
CA THR A 430 -6.66 7.56 -51.77
C THR A 430 -7.01 8.24 -53.10
N THR A 431 -6.68 9.51 -53.30
CA THR A 431 -6.68 10.13 -54.63
C THR A 431 -5.25 10.21 -55.15
N ILE A 432 -5.03 9.60 -56.31
CA ILE A 432 -3.84 9.65 -57.18
C ILE A 432 -2.84 8.50 -56.95
N THR A 433 -2.97 7.44 -57.74
CA THR A 433 -2.04 7.13 -58.85
C THR A 433 -2.68 6.02 -59.70
N TYR A 434 -3.38 6.40 -60.77
CA TYR A 434 -3.49 5.57 -61.96
C TYR A 434 -2.54 6.21 -62.97
N ILE A 435 -1.45 5.50 -63.27
CA ILE A 435 -0.71 5.59 -64.54
C ILE A 435 -0.89 4.22 -65.18
#